data_AF-A0A2H5ZRS8-F1
#
_entry.id   AF-A0A2H5ZRS8-F1
#
_cell.length_a   1.000
_cell.length_b   1.000
_cell.length_c   1.000
_cell.angle_alpha   90.00
_cell.angle_beta   90.00
_cell.angle_gamma   90.00
#
_symmetry.space_group_name_H-M   'P 1'
#
loop_
_entity.id
_entity.type
_entity.pdbx_description
1 polymer ?
#
loop_
_entity_poly.entity_id
_entity_poly.type
_entity_poly.pdbx_seq_one_letter_code
_entity_poly.pdbx_strand_id
1 'polypeptide(L)' 'MAREPVFADPDEERRYLEQVKQELDAARTKEEVVEVWRRHYLKIGHRKLGRLLLGRPVAELLRSRE' A
#
# COMPACT_ATOMS: atom_id res chain seq x y z
N MET A 1 21.15 -12.29 1.60
CA MET A 1 20.95 -11.28 2.67
C MET A 1 19.48 -11.28 3.03
N ALA A 2 19.13 -11.54 4.29
CA ALA A 2 17.76 -11.37 4.76
C ALA A 2 17.42 -9.87 4.66
N ARG A 3 16.40 -9.54 3.86
CA ARG A 3 15.96 -8.16 3.67
C ARG A 3 15.37 -7.71 5.00
N GLU A 4 15.88 -6.62 5.57
CA GLU A 4 15.32 -6.06 6.80
C GLU A 4 13.82 -5.83 6.63
N PRO A 5 13.02 -6.11 7.67
CA PRO A 5 11.60 -5.86 7.62
C PRO A 5 11.34 -4.37 7.37
N VAL A 6 10.53 -4.06 6.36
CA VAL A 6 10.24 -2.68 5.92
C VAL A 6 9.42 -1.90 6.97
N PHE A 7 8.73 -2.62 7.84
CA PHE A 7 7.92 -2.11 8.94
C PHE A 7 8.36 -2.79 10.23
N ALA A 8 8.33 -2.05 11.34
CA ALA A 8 8.72 -2.54 12.65
C ALA A 8 7.76 -3.62 13.17
N ASP A 9 6.47 -3.48 12.87
CA ASP A 9 5.42 -4.41 13.28
C ASP A 9 4.24 -4.45 12.28
N PRO A 10 3.34 -5.45 12.39
CA PRO A 10 2.17 -5.57 11.51
C PRO A 10 1.16 -4.41 11.64
N ASP A 11 1.08 -3.75 12.78
CA ASP A 11 0.16 -2.62 13.00
C ASP A 11 0.67 -1.36 12.30
N GLU A 12 1.98 -1.11 12.27
CA GLU A 12 2.61 -0.05 11.49
C GLU A 12 2.33 -0.27 10.00
N GLU A 13 2.53 -1.50 9.51
CA GLU A 13 2.23 -1.85 8.12
C GLU A 13 0.75 -1.61 7.80
N ARG A 14 -0.16 -2.03 8.69
CA ARG A 14 -1.60 -1.82 8.52
C ARG A 14 -1.95 -0.34 8.42
N ARG A 15 -1.50 0.48 9.37
CA ARG A 15 -1.78 1.94 9.37
C ARG A 15 -1.25 2.60 8.11
N TYR A 16 -0.05 2.20 7.67
CA TYR A 16 0.54 2.70 6.44
C TYR A 16 -0.31 2.32 5.21
N LEU A 17 -0.78 1.08 5.10
CA LEU A 17 -1.65 0.65 4.00
C LEU A 17 -3.02 1.34 4.02
N GLU A 18 -3.57 1.60 5.20
CA GLU A 18 -4.81 2.37 5.37
C GLU A 18 -4.64 3.81 4.89
N GLN A 19 -3.53 4.47 5.23
CA GLN A 19 -3.19 5.80 4.72
C GLN A 19 -3.06 5.80 3.19
N VAL A 20 -2.27 4.88 2.62
CA VAL A 20 -2.09 4.81 1.16
C VAL A 20 -3.42 4.56 0.44
N LYS A 21 -4.31 3.73 1.02
CA LYS A 21 -5.65 3.52 0.48
C LYS A 21 -6.45 4.82 0.45
N GLN A 22 -6.44 5.60 1.53
CA GLN A 22 -7.13 6.89 1.58
C GLN A 22 -6.58 7.87 0.54
N GLU A 23 -5.26 7.92 0.34
CA GLU A 23 -4.64 8.75 -0.70
C GLU A 23 -5.09 8.32 -2.11
N LEU A 24 -5.11 7.01 -2.39
CA LEU A 24 -5.59 6.47 -3.68
C LEU A 24 -7.09 6.71 -3.90
N ASP A 25 -7.92 6.56 -2.85
CA ASP A 25 -9.37 6.80 -2.94
C ASP A 25 -9.71 8.30 -3.09
N ALA A 26 -8.83 9.19 -2.59
CA ALA A 26 -8.98 10.64 -2.71
C ALA A 26 -8.56 11.16 -4.11
N ALA A 27 -7.66 10.46 -4.80
CA ALA A 27 -7.21 10.83 -6.14
C ALA A 27 -8.37 10.83 -7.15
N ARG A 28 -8.50 11.91 -7.92
CA ARG A 28 -9.56 12.11 -8.92
C ARG A 28 -9.05 12.04 -10.34
N THR A 29 -7.75 12.19 -10.53
CA THR A 29 -7.07 12.18 -11.82
C THR A 29 -6.05 11.06 -11.91
N LYS A 30 -5.69 10.70 -13.14
CA LYS A 30 -4.62 9.72 -13.39
C LYS A 30 -3.28 10.21 -12.83
N GLU A 31 -3.01 11.50 -12.95
CA GLU A 31 -1.79 12.14 -12.51
C GLU A 31 -1.63 12.02 -10.99
N GLU A 32 -2.68 12.29 -10.22
CA GLU A 32 -2.70 12.10 -8.76
C GLU A 32 -2.46 10.64 -8.37
N VAL A 33 -3.10 9.68 -9.07
CA VAL A 33 -2.84 8.25 -8.84
C VAL A 33 -1.37 7.91 -9.09
N VAL A 34 -0.77 8.45 -10.15
CA VAL A 34 0.65 8.23 -10.47
C VAL A 34 1.57 8.84 -9.40
N GLU A 35 1.23 10.00 -8.83
CA GLU A 35 2.00 10.60 -7.74
C GLU A 35 1.97 9.76 -6.48
N VAL A 36 0.78 9.31 -6.04
CA VAL A 36 0.63 8.39 -4.90
C VAL A 36 1.40 7.10 -5.19
N TRP A 37 1.30 6.56 -6.41
CA TRP A 37 2.03 5.36 -6.80
C TRP A 37 3.53 5.53 -6.64
N ARG A 38 4.12 6.60 -7.19
CA ARG A 38 5.56 6.88 -7.11
C ARG A 38 6.06 7.02 -5.68
N ARG A 39 5.27 7.68 -4.80
CA ARG A 39 5.61 7.90 -3.40
C ARG A 39 5.75 6.60 -2.60
N HIS A 40 4.93 5.59 -2.91
CA HIS A 40 4.83 4.39 -2.07
C HIS A 40 5.34 3.09 -2.72
N TYR A 41 5.60 3.09 -4.04
CA TYR A 41 5.97 1.87 -4.78
C TYR A 41 7.20 1.16 -4.22
N LEU A 42 8.24 1.90 -3.83
CA LEU A 42 9.46 1.32 -3.29
C LEU A 42 9.27 0.70 -1.90
N LYS A 43 8.30 1.22 -1.12
CA LYS A 43 8.04 0.79 0.25
C LYS A 43 7.16 -0.47 0.29
N ILE A 44 6.03 -0.49 -0.43
CA ILE A 44 5.06 -1.60 -0.35
C ILE A 44 4.95 -2.45 -1.62
N GLY A 45 5.58 -2.04 -2.72
CA GLY A 45 5.59 -2.77 -3.99
C GLY A 45 4.32 -2.64 -4.82
N HIS A 46 4.45 -2.92 -6.12
CA HIS A 46 3.37 -2.78 -7.11
C HIS A 46 2.16 -3.69 -6.83
N ARG A 47 2.36 -4.88 -6.23
CA ARG A 47 1.26 -5.81 -5.94
C ARG A 47 0.30 -5.27 -4.89
N LYS A 48 0.81 -4.72 -3.78
CA LYS A 48 -0.04 -4.14 -2.74
C LYS A 48 -0.73 -2.88 -3.25
N LEU A 49 0.02 -1.99 -3.91
CA LEU A 49 -0.54 -0.79 -4.54
C LEU A 49 -1.66 -1.11 -5.53
N GLY A 50 -1.43 -2.07 -6.44
CA GLY A 50 -2.45 -2.47 -7.42
C GLY A 50 -3.71 -3.00 -6.75
N ARG A 51 -3.59 -3.81 -5.69
CA ARG A 51 -4.74 -4.30 -4.94
C ARG A 51 -5.50 -3.17 -4.23
N LEU A 52 -4.80 -2.23 -3.61
CA LEU A 52 -5.43 -1.07 -2.97
C LEU A 52 -6.16 -0.19 -3.99
N LEU A 53 -5.53 0.08 -5.14
CA LEU A 53 -6.12 0.85 -6.23
C LEU A 53 -7.39 0.20 -6.79
N LEU A 54 -7.44 -1.14 -6.83
CA LEU A 54 -8.64 -1.90 -7.22
C LEU A 54 -9.69 -2.02 -6.09
N GLY A 55 -9.52 -1.29 -4.99
CA GLY A 55 -10.49 -1.24 -3.89
C GLY A 55 -10.42 -2.43 -2.92
N ARG A 56 -9.37 -3.27 -2.97
CA ARG A 56 -9.23 -4.38 -2.01
C ARG A 56 -9.01 -3.83 -0.59
N PRO A 57 -9.73 -4.35 0.43
CA PRO A 57 -9.58 -3.88 1.80
C PRO A 57 -8.22 -4.28 2.38
N VAL A 58 -7.62 -3.41 3.19
CA VAL A 58 -6.29 -3.62 3.80
C VAL A 58 -6.20 -4.95 4.54
N ALA A 59 -7.26 -5.35 5.24
CA ALA A 59 -7.31 -6.62 5.97
C ALA A 59 -7.10 -7.84 5.06
N GLU A 60 -7.56 -7.81 3.80
CA GLU A 60 -7.32 -8.90 2.84
C GLU A 60 -5.87 -8.95 2.36
N LEU A 61 -5.21 -7.80 2.22
CA LEU A 61 -3.81 -7.75 1.78
C LEU A 61 -2.86 -8.34 2.83
N LEU A 62 -3.18 -8.16 4.11
CA LEU A 62 -2.36 -8.66 5.22
C LEU A 62 -2.54 -10.17 5.46
N ARG A 63 -3.71 -10.74 5.14
CA ARG A 63 -3.98 -12.18 5.23
C ARG A 63 -3.26 -13.02 4.17
N SER A 64 -2.91 -12.45 3.01
CA SER A 64 -2.16 -13.16 1.96
C SER A 64 -0.69 -13.46 2.31
N ARG A 65 -0.28 -13.36 3.58
CA ARG A 65 1.08 -13.67 4.07
C ARG A 65 1.18 -15.04 4.76
N GLU A 66 0.09 -15.78 4.85
CA GLU A 66 0.02 -17.16 5.34
C GLU A 66 0.20 -18.19 4.21
#